data_AF-A0A1I7UGH2-F1
#
_entry.id   AF-A0A1I7UGH2-F1
#
_cell.length_a   1.000
_cell.length_b   1.000
_cell.length_c   1.000
_cell.angle_alpha   90.00
_cell.angle_beta   90.00
_cell.angle_gamma   90.00
#
_symmetry.space_group_name_H-M   'P 1'
#
loop_
_entity.id
_entity.type
_entity.pdbx_description
1 polymer ?
#
loop_
_entity_poly.entity_id
_entity_poly.type
_entity_poly.pdbx_seq_one_letter_code
_entity_poly.pdbx_strand_id
1 'polypeptide(L)'
;MGVFGEDEIELKERLKKERYEKLLELKGKSEKNLLELEDHFSKKCKTESEEMAEKMKEEIKAVREATEEQLKNIEKLIKEENGEHLEQVGAMLRKADEALELEIKKLKENISETLKKNDERIEEANKSLKETEEKCEEVRRQNQHAEFLGPIEVEKHRRKLVSDEQDAERERFEAVIKLKAENSETKSILAVELAEKQKEDDKELEKYRGDVVEYEVKTMKKLVNLKKAEINRDSMNVLHDHVGELQRMNMRFETLTSECELYFCDGFEWNGQTRGEGKRSFDDIKSYLGSIKEHLLSTERSISDIEENEVRVKKQDEIKSLNQLVSQSHSCLIPFISQFRCGKTSWSKDNETNFREAMSKITRAINEIRLPQTGDAQFQKQITADNE
;
A
#
# COMPACT_ATOMS: atom_id res chain seq x y z
N MET A 1 94.80 47.11 -47.63
CA MET A 1 94.78 45.67 -47.29
C MET A 1 93.35 45.23 -47.38
N GLY A 2 93.07 44.26 -48.24
CA GLY A 2 91.72 43.85 -48.63
C GLY A 2 90.97 43.09 -47.53
N VAL A 3 89.69 43.41 -47.43
CA VAL A 3 88.49 42.55 -47.32
C VAL A 3 88.61 41.27 -46.49
N PHE A 4 87.80 41.17 -45.43
CA PHE A 4 86.90 40.02 -45.21
C PHE A 4 85.65 40.53 -44.47
N GLY A 5 84.69 41.06 -45.25
CA GLY A 5 83.30 41.06 -44.80
C GLY A 5 82.82 39.63 -44.87
N GLU A 6 82.12 39.15 -43.84
CA GLU A 6 81.42 37.86 -43.90
C GLU A 6 80.65 37.79 -45.22
N ASP A 7 80.88 36.74 -45.99
CA ASP A 7 80.14 36.54 -47.22
C ASP A 7 78.67 36.34 -46.85
N GLU A 8 77.73 36.83 -47.66
CA GLU A 8 76.30 36.86 -47.32
C GLU A 8 75.75 35.46 -46.95
N ILE A 9 76.41 34.42 -47.46
CA ILE A 9 76.17 33.01 -47.18
C ILE A 9 76.55 32.64 -45.74
N GLU A 10 77.73 33.05 -45.25
CA GLU A 10 78.21 32.77 -43.89
C GLU A 10 77.32 33.44 -42.83
N LEU A 11 76.90 34.68 -43.07
CA LEU A 11 75.97 35.40 -42.20
C LEU A 11 74.60 34.70 -42.11
N LYS A 12 74.09 34.20 -43.25
CA LYS A 12 72.83 33.44 -43.32
C LYS A 12 72.92 32.11 -42.57
N GLU A 13 74.05 31.40 -42.65
CA GLU A 13 74.25 30.15 -41.91
C GLU A 13 74.34 30.36 -40.41
N ARG A 14 75.07 31.39 -39.95
CA ARG A 14 75.14 31.75 -38.52
C ARG A 14 73.75 32.10 -37.96
N LEU A 15 73.00 32.94 -38.67
CA LEU A 15 71.62 33.31 -38.26
C LEU A 15 70.67 32.10 -38.24
N LYS A 16 70.82 31.15 -39.18
CA LYS A 16 70.05 29.89 -39.14
C LYS A 16 70.39 29.06 -37.91
N LYS A 17 71.67 28.95 -37.57
CA LYS A 17 72.14 28.21 -36.39
C LYS A 17 71.65 28.83 -35.09
N GLU A 18 71.78 30.15 -34.93
CA GLU A 18 71.26 30.88 -33.77
C GLU A 18 69.73 30.76 -33.63
N ARG A 19 68.99 30.81 -34.75
CA ARG A 19 67.54 30.56 -34.74
C ARG A 19 67.21 29.15 -34.30
N TYR A 20 67.96 28.16 -34.78
CA TYR A 20 67.75 26.76 -34.39
C TYR A 20 68.04 26.54 -32.90
N GLU A 21 69.12 27.11 -32.37
CA GLU A 21 69.47 27.07 -30.95
C GLU A 21 68.39 27.73 -30.08
N LYS A 22 67.88 28.91 -30.46
CA LYS A 22 66.76 29.56 -29.76
C LYS A 22 65.48 28.74 -29.80
N LEU A 23 65.17 28.09 -30.94
CA LEU A 23 64.01 27.21 -31.04
C LEU A 23 64.14 25.98 -30.14
N LEU A 24 65.36 25.40 -30.05
CA LEU A 24 65.62 24.27 -29.15
C LEU A 24 65.46 24.67 -27.68
N GLU A 25 65.94 25.85 -27.30
CA GLU A 25 65.82 26.37 -25.94
C GLU A 25 64.34 26.66 -25.57
N LEU A 26 63.59 27.28 -26.48
CA LEU A 26 62.15 27.52 -26.32
C LEU A 26 61.38 26.20 -26.22
N LYS A 27 61.74 25.20 -27.03
CA LYS A 27 61.14 23.88 -26.97
C LYS A 27 61.40 23.21 -25.61
N GLY A 28 62.65 23.21 -25.13
CA GLY A 28 63.00 22.67 -23.81
C GLY A 28 62.29 23.39 -22.66
N LYS A 29 62.15 24.71 -22.72
CA LYS A 29 61.34 25.50 -21.77
C LYS A 29 59.87 25.11 -21.81
N SER A 30 59.30 24.94 -23.00
CA SER A 30 57.90 24.54 -23.17
C SER A 30 57.61 23.13 -22.64
N GLU A 31 58.51 22.17 -22.90
CA GLU A 31 58.40 20.79 -22.39
C GLU A 31 58.48 20.76 -20.86
N LYS A 32 59.40 21.53 -20.27
CA LYS A 32 59.50 21.64 -18.81
C LYS A 32 58.24 22.24 -18.19
N ASN A 33 57.71 23.31 -18.77
CA ASN A 33 56.47 23.94 -18.28
C ASN A 33 55.26 22.99 -18.41
N LEU A 34 55.20 22.18 -19.48
CA LEU A 34 54.14 21.18 -19.65
C LEU A 34 54.21 20.09 -18.56
N LEU A 35 55.40 19.60 -18.24
CA LEU A 35 55.60 18.62 -17.16
C LEU A 35 55.23 19.19 -15.78
N GLU A 36 55.60 20.44 -15.50
CA GLU A 36 55.22 21.11 -14.25
C GLU A 36 53.70 21.31 -14.15
N LEU A 37 53.05 21.64 -15.28
CA LEU A 37 51.60 21.79 -15.34
C LEU A 37 50.89 20.44 -15.13
N GLU A 38 51.38 19.37 -15.77
CA GLU A 38 50.85 18.02 -15.62
C GLU A 38 50.99 17.51 -14.17
N ASP A 39 52.14 17.72 -13.53
CA ASP A 39 52.36 17.37 -12.12
C ASP A 39 51.44 18.19 -11.19
N HIS A 40 51.26 19.48 -11.46
CA HIS A 40 50.33 20.34 -10.71
C HIS A 40 48.89 19.85 -10.82
N PHE A 41 48.40 19.55 -12.03
CA PHE A 41 47.04 19.01 -12.22
C PHE A 41 46.89 17.62 -11.60
N SER A 42 47.90 16.75 -11.73
CA SER A 42 47.86 15.41 -11.12
C SER A 42 47.72 15.49 -9.60
N LYS A 43 48.51 16.36 -8.95
CA LYS A 43 48.42 16.60 -7.49
C LYS A 43 47.08 17.19 -7.10
N LYS A 44 46.59 18.19 -7.86
CA LYS A 44 45.29 18.81 -7.60
C LYS A 44 44.14 17.81 -7.73
N CYS A 45 44.12 16.99 -8.79
CA CYS A 45 43.10 15.95 -8.95
C CYS A 45 43.14 14.90 -7.84
N LYS A 46 44.33 14.51 -7.34
CA LYS A 46 44.43 13.57 -6.21
C LYS A 46 43.86 14.16 -4.92
N THR A 47 44.22 15.39 -4.60
CA THR A 47 43.71 16.08 -3.40
C THR A 47 42.20 16.28 -3.45
N GLU A 48 41.65 16.75 -4.57
CA GLU A 48 40.19 16.90 -4.75
C GLU A 48 39.45 15.56 -4.66
N SER A 49 40.05 14.47 -5.18
CA SER A 49 39.50 13.12 -5.08
C SER A 49 39.46 12.61 -3.63
N GLU A 50 40.53 12.85 -2.86
CA GLU A 50 40.61 12.47 -1.44
C GLU A 50 39.59 13.26 -0.59
N GLU A 51 39.46 14.57 -0.82
CA GLU A 51 38.47 15.43 -0.14
C GLU A 51 37.03 14.97 -0.46
N MET A 52 36.75 14.65 -1.72
CA MET A 52 35.44 14.14 -2.13
C MET A 52 35.14 12.78 -1.48
N ALA A 53 36.13 11.90 -1.40
CA ALA A 53 35.98 10.59 -0.78
C ALA A 53 35.70 10.69 0.73
N GLU A 54 36.38 11.59 1.45
CA GLU A 54 36.09 11.83 2.87
C GLU A 54 34.72 12.44 3.09
N LYS A 55 34.33 13.44 2.28
CA LYS A 55 32.99 14.03 2.37
C LYS A 55 31.89 12.99 2.13
N MET A 56 32.07 12.11 1.13
CA MET A 56 31.13 11.02 0.88
C MET A 56 31.04 10.04 2.06
N LYS A 57 32.16 9.73 2.73
CA LYS A 57 32.14 8.88 3.93
C LYS A 57 31.36 9.52 5.07
N GLU A 58 31.54 10.82 5.29
CA GLU A 58 30.80 11.57 6.32
C GLU A 58 29.30 11.60 6.02
N GLU A 59 28.91 11.86 4.77
CA GLU A 59 27.50 11.84 4.33
C GLU A 59 26.88 10.45 4.51
N ILE A 60 27.57 9.39 4.10
CA ILE A 60 27.11 8.00 4.30
C ILE A 60 26.92 7.69 5.78
N LYS A 61 27.84 8.15 6.64
CA LYS A 61 27.76 7.93 8.08
C LYS A 61 26.57 8.67 8.69
N ALA A 62 26.35 9.93 8.32
CA ALA A 62 25.22 10.72 8.80
C ALA A 62 23.87 10.10 8.40
N VAL A 63 23.76 9.62 7.15
CA VAL A 63 22.55 8.94 6.66
C VAL A 63 22.31 7.63 7.43
N ARG A 64 23.36 6.84 7.70
CA ARG A 64 23.23 5.61 8.50
C ARG A 64 22.74 5.90 9.92
N GLU A 65 23.34 6.88 10.59
CA GLU A 65 22.96 7.26 11.97
C GLU A 65 21.50 7.73 12.03
N ALA A 66 21.08 8.59 11.09
CA ALA A 66 19.70 9.04 10.99
C ALA A 66 18.71 7.88 10.72
N THR A 67 19.11 6.92 9.89
CA THR A 67 18.29 5.74 9.56
C THR A 67 18.15 4.81 10.78
N GLU A 68 19.23 4.57 11.53
CA GLU A 68 19.16 3.79 12.76
C GLU A 68 18.29 4.44 13.84
N GLU A 69 18.34 5.77 13.96
CA GLU A 69 17.47 6.51 14.89
C GLU A 69 15.99 6.41 14.50
N GLN A 70 15.68 6.53 13.21
CA GLN A 70 14.32 6.30 12.70
C GLN A 70 13.83 4.89 12.98
N LEU A 71 14.67 3.87 12.77
CA LEU A 71 14.31 2.48 13.06
C LEU A 71 14.00 2.27 14.55
N LYS A 72 14.82 2.83 15.45
CA LYS A 72 14.56 2.77 16.90
C LYS A 72 13.23 3.42 17.29
N ASN A 73 12.88 4.55 16.67
CA ASN A 73 11.62 5.22 16.92
C ASN A 73 10.42 4.38 16.44
N ILE A 74 10.53 3.77 15.26
CA ILE A 74 9.50 2.86 14.72
C ILE A 74 9.33 1.65 15.66
N GLU A 75 10.42 1.02 16.09
CA GLU A 75 10.36 -0.11 17.03
C GLU A 75 9.70 0.27 18.36
N LYS A 76 9.93 1.49 18.85
CA LYS A 76 9.30 2.00 20.07
C LYS A 76 7.79 2.17 19.88
N LEU A 77 7.36 2.79 18.78
CA LEU A 77 5.94 2.97 18.47
C LEU A 77 5.21 1.63 18.33
N ILE A 78 5.82 0.65 17.65
CA ILE A 78 5.25 -0.71 17.52
C ILE A 78 5.07 -1.37 18.89
N LYS A 79 6.03 -1.18 19.81
CA LYS A 79 5.92 -1.73 21.18
C LYS A 79 4.80 -1.07 21.98
N GLU A 80 4.66 0.25 21.85
CA GLU A 80 3.60 1.01 22.52
C GLU A 80 2.21 0.59 22.00
N GLU A 81 2.02 0.56 20.68
CA GLU A 81 0.76 0.17 20.03
C GLU A 81 0.37 -1.29 20.36
N ASN A 82 1.33 -2.22 20.32
CA ASN A 82 1.08 -3.62 20.73
C ASN A 82 0.70 -3.73 22.21
N GLY A 83 1.27 -2.90 23.07
CA GLY A 83 0.91 -2.82 24.49
C GLY A 83 -0.55 -2.39 24.67
N GLU A 84 -0.95 -1.30 24.00
CA GLU A 84 -2.33 -0.80 24.04
C GLU A 84 -3.34 -1.82 23.51
N HIS A 85 -3.01 -2.51 22.41
CA HIS A 85 -3.87 -3.58 21.87
C HIS A 85 -4.02 -4.75 22.84
N LEU A 86 -2.94 -5.19 23.48
CA LEU A 86 -3.01 -6.26 24.50
C LEU A 86 -3.87 -5.84 25.69
N GLU A 87 -3.77 -4.59 26.15
CA GLU A 87 -4.63 -4.08 27.22
C GLU A 87 -6.11 -4.03 26.81
N GLN A 88 -6.43 -3.58 25.59
CA GLN A 88 -7.80 -3.55 25.07
C GLN A 88 -8.41 -4.95 24.96
N VAL A 89 -7.66 -5.92 24.43
CA VAL A 89 -8.09 -7.32 24.34
C VAL A 89 -8.31 -7.90 25.73
N GLY A 90 -7.40 -7.64 26.68
CA GLY A 90 -7.55 -8.05 28.07
C GLY A 90 -8.79 -7.45 28.74
N ALA A 91 -9.10 -6.18 28.48
CA ALA A 91 -10.28 -5.51 29.00
C ALA A 91 -11.59 -6.08 28.42
N MET A 92 -11.61 -6.42 27.13
CA MET A 92 -12.75 -7.07 26.50
C MET A 92 -13.01 -8.46 27.07
N LEU A 93 -11.95 -9.27 27.27
CA LEU A 93 -12.06 -10.60 27.88
C LEU A 93 -12.63 -10.52 29.31
N ARG A 94 -12.12 -9.61 30.14
CA ARG A 94 -12.66 -9.43 31.50
C ARG A 94 -14.14 -9.06 31.52
N LYS A 95 -14.57 -8.15 30.63
CA LYS A 95 -15.99 -7.79 30.51
C LYS A 95 -16.85 -8.96 30.06
N ALA A 96 -16.36 -9.78 29.14
CA ALA A 96 -17.06 -10.98 28.70
C ALA A 96 -17.19 -12.00 29.85
N ASP A 97 -16.13 -12.22 30.62
CA ASP A 97 -16.13 -13.12 31.77
C ASP A 97 -17.11 -12.63 32.86
N GLU A 98 -17.09 -11.33 33.19
CA GLU A 98 -18.02 -10.72 34.15
C GLU A 98 -19.50 -10.86 33.70
N ALA A 99 -19.77 -10.67 32.41
CA ALA A 99 -21.10 -10.85 31.85
C ALA A 99 -21.58 -12.30 31.97
N LEU A 100 -20.71 -13.27 31.61
CA LEU A 100 -21.00 -14.69 31.71
C LEU A 100 -21.25 -15.14 33.15
N GLU A 101 -20.45 -14.67 34.11
CA GLU A 101 -20.65 -14.97 35.53
C GLU A 101 -22.01 -14.46 36.03
N LEU A 102 -22.39 -13.25 35.62
CA LEU A 102 -23.67 -12.64 36.02
C LEU A 102 -24.86 -13.41 35.45
N GLU A 103 -24.74 -13.92 34.22
CA GLU A 103 -25.77 -14.72 33.56
C GLU A 103 -25.88 -16.12 34.17
N ILE A 104 -24.75 -16.77 34.48
CA ILE A 104 -24.72 -18.04 35.23
C ILE A 104 -25.39 -17.87 36.60
N LYS A 105 -25.15 -16.74 37.28
CA LYS A 105 -25.78 -16.47 38.58
C LYS A 105 -27.30 -16.34 38.46
N LYS A 106 -27.79 -15.57 37.48
CA LYS A 106 -29.23 -15.45 37.20
C LYS A 106 -29.87 -16.80 36.89
N LEU A 107 -29.23 -17.63 36.08
CA LEU A 107 -29.72 -18.97 35.75
C LEU A 107 -29.81 -19.86 37.00
N LYS A 108 -28.81 -19.82 37.88
CA LYS A 108 -28.83 -20.56 39.15
C LYS A 108 -29.97 -20.09 40.06
N GLU A 109 -30.19 -18.79 40.18
CA GLU A 109 -31.29 -18.22 40.97
C GLU A 109 -32.65 -18.66 40.41
N ASN A 110 -32.85 -18.57 39.09
CA ASN A 110 -34.09 -19.01 38.44
C ASN A 110 -34.36 -20.52 38.62
N ILE A 111 -33.33 -21.35 38.49
CA ILE A 111 -33.44 -22.81 38.72
C ILE A 111 -33.84 -23.08 40.17
N SER A 112 -33.20 -22.39 41.13
CA SER A 112 -33.50 -22.54 42.56
C SER A 112 -34.93 -22.14 42.89
N GLU A 113 -35.43 -21.02 42.35
CA GLU A 113 -36.81 -20.59 42.56
C GLU A 113 -37.81 -21.58 41.95
N THR A 114 -37.50 -22.13 40.77
CA THR A 114 -38.35 -23.12 40.10
C THR A 114 -38.43 -24.41 40.91
N LEU A 115 -37.30 -24.88 41.44
CA LEU A 115 -37.27 -26.05 42.32
C LEU A 115 -38.09 -25.83 43.58
N LYS A 116 -37.94 -24.67 44.24
CA LYS A 116 -38.70 -24.34 45.44
C LYS A 116 -40.21 -24.33 45.20
N LYS A 117 -40.67 -23.72 44.10
CA LYS A 117 -42.10 -23.74 43.71
C LYS A 117 -42.61 -25.15 43.44
N ASN A 118 -41.77 -26.03 42.86
CA ASN A 118 -42.14 -27.41 42.64
C ASN A 118 -42.22 -28.20 43.96
N ASP A 119 -41.30 -27.97 44.89
CA ASP A 119 -41.34 -28.60 46.23
C ASP A 119 -42.60 -28.19 46.99
N GLU A 120 -42.95 -26.91 46.99
CA GLU A 120 -44.19 -26.39 47.60
C GLU A 120 -45.44 -27.06 47.00
N ARG A 121 -45.49 -27.23 45.66
CA ARG A 121 -46.58 -27.94 44.98
C ARG A 121 -46.65 -29.42 45.34
N ILE A 122 -45.50 -30.08 45.53
CA ILE A 122 -45.43 -31.48 45.95
C ILE A 122 -45.94 -31.63 47.38
N GLU A 123 -45.55 -30.75 48.30
CA GLU A 123 -46.06 -30.76 49.67
C GLU A 123 -47.59 -30.55 49.71
N GLU A 124 -48.09 -29.59 48.94
CA GLU A 124 -49.53 -29.30 48.87
C GLU A 124 -50.31 -30.50 48.31
N ALA A 125 -49.78 -31.14 47.27
CA ALA A 125 -50.35 -32.38 46.72
C ALA A 125 -50.33 -33.53 47.74
N ASN A 126 -49.23 -33.73 48.47
CA ASN A 126 -49.12 -34.78 49.49
C ASN A 126 -50.10 -34.54 50.66
N LYS A 127 -50.28 -33.28 51.08
CA LYS A 127 -51.25 -32.93 52.11
C LYS A 127 -52.68 -33.24 51.65
N SER A 128 -53.03 -32.83 50.42
CA SER A 128 -54.32 -33.17 49.83
C SER A 128 -54.51 -34.69 49.75
N LEU A 129 -53.48 -35.44 49.40
CA LEU A 129 -53.56 -36.90 49.27
C LEU A 129 -53.81 -37.55 50.63
N LYS A 130 -53.10 -37.11 51.68
CA LYS A 130 -53.32 -37.56 53.05
C LYS A 130 -54.75 -37.27 53.55
N GLU A 131 -55.26 -36.07 53.30
CA GLU A 131 -56.64 -35.71 53.64
C GLU A 131 -57.67 -36.60 52.91
N THR A 132 -57.38 -37.01 51.67
CA THR A 132 -58.24 -37.95 50.95
C THR A 132 -58.16 -39.38 51.49
N GLU A 133 -56.99 -39.83 51.92
CA GLU A 133 -56.81 -41.14 52.56
C GLU A 133 -57.56 -41.22 53.90
N GLU A 134 -57.44 -40.18 54.74
CA GLU A 134 -58.15 -40.07 56.01
C GLU A 134 -59.68 -40.11 55.82
N LYS A 135 -60.20 -39.41 54.80
CA LYS A 135 -61.64 -39.47 54.44
C LYS A 135 -62.07 -40.87 53.99
N CYS A 136 -61.24 -41.56 53.19
CA CYS A 136 -61.53 -42.93 52.77
C CYS A 136 -61.54 -43.91 53.96
N GLU A 137 -60.64 -43.76 54.93
CA GLU A 137 -60.64 -44.55 56.16
C GLU A 137 -61.85 -44.28 57.05
N GLU A 138 -62.28 -43.02 57.15
CA GLU A 138 -63.51 -42.63 57.85
C GLU A 138 -64.74 -43.33 57.26
N VAL A 139 -64.87 -43.31 55.92
CA VAL A 139 -65.94 -44.02 55.19
C VAL A 139 -65.85 -45.53 55.42
N ARG A 140 -64.65 -46.10 55.45
CA ARG A 140 -64.44 -47.53 55.73
C ARG A 140 -64.88 -47.92 57.14
N ARG A 141 -64.59 -47.07 58.15
CA ARG A 141 -65.05 -47.24 59.53
C ARG A 141 -66.58 -47.11 59.65
N GLN A 142 -67.18 -46.16 58.94
CA GLN A 142 -68.64 -45.98 58.91
C GLN A 142 -69.35 -47.18 58.25
N ASN A 143 -68.79 -47.72 57.17
CA ASN A 143 -69.31 -48.92 56.51
C ASN A 143 -69.22 -50.17 57.40
N GLN A 144 -68.17 -50.31 58.22
CA GLN A 144 -68.07 -51.39 59.22
C GLN A 144 -69.09 -51.22 60.35
N HIS A 145 -69.42 -49.98 60.75
CA HIS A 145 -70.49 -49.72 61.73
C HIS A 145 -71.90 -49.99 61.19
N ALA A 146 -72.09 -49.90 59.87
CA ALA A 146 -73.38 -50.16 59.22
C ALA A 146 -73.79 -51.65 59.20
N GLU A 147 -72.89 -52.59 59.53
CA GLU A 147 -73.23 -54.03 59.66
C GLU A 147 -74.11 -54.36 60.90
N PHE A 148 -74.39 -53.39 61.79
CA PHE A 148 -75.23 -53.58 62.99
C PHE A 148 -76.66 -52.99 62.90
N LEU A 149 -77.06 -52.41 61.76
CA LEU A 149 -78.40 -51.84 61.57
C LEU A 149 -79.24 -52.67 60.58
N GLY A 150 -80.56 -52.72 60.81
CA GLY A 150 -81.47 -53.55 60.02
C GLY A 150 -81.55 -53.15 58.53
N PRO A 151 -81.97 -54.07 57.64
CA PRO A 151 -81.81 -53.98 56.18
C PRO A 151 -82.42 -52.75 55.49
N ILE A 152 -83.33 -52.03 56.14
CA ILE A 152 -83.98 -50.82 55.59
C ILE A 152 -83.12 -49.55 55.83
N GLU A 153 -82.42 -49.47 56.96
CA GLU A 153 -81.58 -48.31 57.30
C GLU A 153 -80.23 -48.38 56.58
N VAL A 154 -79.70 -49.59 56.38
CA VAL A 154 -78.49 -49.84 55.57
C VAL A 154 -78.68 -49.38 54.13
N GLU A 155 -79.82 -49.67 53.50
CA GLU A 155 -80.08 -49.29 52.11
C GLU A 155 -80.27 -47.77 51.96
N LYS A 156 -80.88 -47.10 52.94
CA LYS A 156 -81.01 -45.64 52.96
C LYS A 156 -79.65 -44.96 53.18
N HIS A 157 -78.80 -45.53 54.04
CA HIS A 157 -77.46 -45.01 54.28
C HIS A 157 -76.55 -45.22 53.07
N ARG A 158 -76.63 -46.39 52.43
CA ARG A 158 -75.89 -46.74 51.20
C ARG A 158 -76.25 -45.83 50.03
N ARG A 159 -77.53 -45.50 49.84
CA ARG A 159 -77.96 -44.53 48.81
C ARG A 159 -77.44 -43.13 49.10
N LYS A 160 -77.39 -42.73 50.37
CA LYS A 160 -76.86 -41.42 50.76
C LYS A 160 -75.35 -41.36 50.55
N LEU A 161 -74.61 -42.40 50.94
CA LEU A 161 -73.17 -42.53 50.69
C LEU A 161 -72.84 -42.50 49.20
N VAL A 162 -73.58 -43.25 48.37
CA VAL A 162 -73.38 -43.23 46.91
C VAL A 162 -73.68 -41.86 46.30
N SER A 163 -74.70 -41.14 46.82
CA SER A 163 -74.99 -39.76 46.38
C SER A 163 -73.88 -38.80 46.78
N ASP A 164 -73.44 -38.85 48.04
CA ASP A 164 -72.39 -37.97 48.56
C ASP A 164 -71.04 -38.24 47.86
N GLU A 165 -70.77 -39.50 47.48
CA GLU A 165 -69.58 -39.93 46.75
C GLU A 165 -69.64 -39.52 45.26
N GLN A 166 -70.83 -39.56 44.64
CA GLN A 166 -71.06 -39.02 43.29
C GLN A 166 -70.92 -37.50 43.23
N ASP A 167 -71.40 -36.79 44.25
CA ASP A 167 -71.27 -35.35 44.37
C ASP A 167 -69.79 -34.95 44.59
N ALA A 168 -69.06 -35.69 45.44
CA ALA A 168 -67.63 -35.49 45.65
C ALA A 168 -66.79 -35.83 44.40
N GLU A 169 -67.15 -36.87 43.65
CA GLU A 169 -66.51 -37.17 42.36
C GLU A 169 -66.77 -36.07 41.33
N ARG A 170 -67.99 -35.51 41.27
CA ARG A 170 -68.30 -34.36 40.42
C ARG A 170 -67.44 -33.15 40.76
N GLU A 171 -67.35 -32.79 42.04
CA GLU A 171 -66.52 -31.66 42.48
C GLU A 171 -65.03 -31.86 42.13
N ARG A 172 -64.51 -33.09 42.32
CA ARG A 172 -63.14 -33.42 41.91
C ARG A 172 -62.95 -33.33 40.39
N PHE A 173 -63.92 -33.79 39.61
CA PHE A 173 -63.87 -33.73 38.16
C PHE A 173 -63.91 -32.28 37.65
N GLU A 174 -64.75 -31.43 38.24
CA GLU A 174 -64.78 -29.99 37.95
C GLU A 174 -63.47 -29.30 38.33
N ALA A 175 -62.88 -29.63 39.48
CA ALA A 175 -61.57 -29.10 39.89
C ALA A 175 -60.46 -29.51 38.90
N VAL A 176 -60.45 -30.76 38.43
CA VAL A 176 -59.49 -31.24 37.42
C VAL A 176 -59.68 -30.53 36.08
N ILE A 177 -60.93 -30.31 35.64
CA ILE A 177 -61.21 -29.57 34.41
C ILE A 177 -60.72 -28.12 34.54
N LYS A 178 -60.97 -27.48 35.69
CA LYS A 178 -60.53 -26.11 35.96
C LYS A 178 -59.00 -25.99 35.97
N LEU A 179 -58.31 -26.88 36.69
CA LEU A 179 -56.84 -26.94 36.70
C LEU A 179 -56.26 -27.20 35.31
N LYS A 180 -56.91 -28.04 34.49
CA LYS A 180 -56.49 -28.30 33.11
C LYS A 180 -56.66 -27.07 32.23
N ALA A 181 -57.73 -26.31 32.42
CA ALA A 181 -57.96 -25.04 31.73
C ALA A 181 -56.88 -24.01 32.13
N GLU A 182 -56.64 -23.82 33.42
CA GLU A 182 -55.61 -22.92 33.97
C GLU A 182 -54.19 -23.31 33.49
N ASN A 183 -53.85 -24.60 33.45
CA ASN A 183 -52.59 -25.09 32.90
C ASN A 183 -52.47 -24.85 31.38
N SER A 184 -53.59 -24.94 30.64
CA SER A 184 -53.58 -24.65 29.21
C SER A 184 -53.35 -23.16 28.94
N GLU A 185 -53.93 -22.31 29.77
CA GLU A 185 -53.80 -20.86 29.69
C GLU A 185 -52.39 -20.41 30.04
N THR A 186 -51.81 -20.92 31.14
CA THR A 186 -50.40 -20.65 31.49
C THR A 186 -49.43 -21.17 30.44
N LYS A 187 -49.67 -22.34 29.84
CA LYS A 187 -48.86 -22.81 28.70
C LYS A 187 -48.97 -21.88 27.49
N SER A 188 -50.15 -21.37 27.21
CA SER A 188 -50.36 -20.42 26.12
C SER A 188 -49.62 -19.11 26.38
N ILE A 189 -49.67 -18.58 27.61
CA ILE A 189 -48.96 -17.35 28.01
C ILE A 189 -47.45 -17.56 27.89
N LEU A 190 -46.90 -18.64 28.45
CA LEU A 190 -45.47 -18.96 28.37
C LEU A 190 -45.00 -19.15 26.92
N ALA A 191 -45.84 -19.74 26.05
CA ALA A 191 -45.50 -19.89 24.64
C ALA A 191 -45.42 -18.53 23.91
N VAL A 192 -46.27 -17.57 24.28
CA VAL A 192 -46.22 -16.20 23.75
C VAL A 192 -44.98 -15.47 24.26
N GLU A 193 -44.69 -15.53 25.56
CA GLU A 193 -43.50 -14.90 26.15
C GLU A 193 -42.20 -15.47 25.56
N LEU A 194 -42.11 -16.79 25.36
CA LEU A 194 -40.96 -17.43 24.69
C LEU A 194 -40.80 -16.95 23.25
N ALA A 195 -41.89 -16.83 22.50
CA ALA A 195 -41.86 -16.35 21.13
C ALA A 195 -41.47 -14.86 21.03
N GLU A 196 -41.88 -14.04 22.00
CA GLU A 196 -41.45 -12.64 22.10
C GLU A 196 -39.97 -12.50 22.43
N LYS A 197 -39.49 -13.26 23.42
CA LYS A 197 -38.05 -13.36 23.76
C LYS A 197 -37.21 -13.78 22.57
N GLN A 198 -37.61 -14.84 21.84
CA GLN A 198 -36.91 -15.28 20.64
C GLN A 198 -36.83 -14.19 19.57
N LYS A 199 -37.91 -13.44 19.35
CA LYS A 199 -37.90 -12.31 18.41
C LYS A 199 -36.98 -11.17 18.85
N GLU A 200 -36.84 -10.96 20.15
CA GLU A 200 -35.95 -9.94 20.70
C GLU A 200 -34.47 -10.35 20.53
N ASP A 201 -34.16 -11.60 20.86
CA ASP A 201 -32.82 -12.19 20.64
C ASP A 201 -32.44 -12.16 19.15
N ASP A 202 -33.37 -12.54 18.24
CA ASP A 202 -33.14 -12.50 16.79
C ASP A 202 -32.84 -11.07 16.30
N LYS A 203 -33.55 -10.06 16.82
CA LYS A 203 -33.28 -8.64 16.47
C LYS A 203 -31.92 -8.17 16.96
N GLU A 204 -31.51 -8.57 18.17
CA GLU A 204 -30.21 -8.21 18.72
C GLU A 204 -29.08 -8.86 17.92
N LEU A 205 -29.27 -10.13 17.54
CA LEU A 205 -28.31 -10.89 16.73
C LEU A 205 -28.18 -10.32 15.31
N GLU A 206 -29.28 -9.84 14.72
CA GLU A 206 -29.27 -9.16 13.42
C GLU A 206 -28.58 -7.80 13.49
N LYS A 207 -28.76 -7.05 14.59
CA LYS A 207 -28.00 -5.82 14.85
C LYS A 207 -26.50 -6.09 14.96
N TYR A 208 -26.09 -7.08 15.76
CA TYR A 208 -24.67 -7.48 15.88
C TYR A 208 -24.07 -7.90 14.54
N ARG A 209 -24.82 -8.64 13.70
CA ARG A 209 -24.38 -8.97 12.34
C ARG A 209 -24.17 -7.72 11.48
N GLY A 210 -25.08 -6.74 11.59
CA GLY A 210 -24.94 -5.45 10.92
C GLY A 210 -23.65 -4.72 11.33
N ASP A 211 -23.40 -4.61 12.63
CA ASP A 211 -22.21 -3.94 13.17
C ASP A 211 -20.91 -4.64 12.75
N VAL A 212 -20.88 -5.98 12.73
CA VAL A 212 -19.73 -6.77 12.27
C VAL A 212 -19.46 -6.54 10.78
N VAL A 213 -20.50 -6.61 9.94
CA VAL A 213 -20.35 -6.38 8.50
C VAL A 213 -19.89 -4.95 8.22
N GLU A 214 -20.40 -3.95 8.93
CA GLU A 214 -19.96 -2.57 8.80
C GLU A 214 -18.48 -2.42 9.16
N TYR A 215 -18.04 -3.05 10.26
CA TYR A 215 -16.64 -3.05 10.68
C TYR A 215 -15.72 -3.74 9.65
N GLU A 216 -16.15 -4.89 9.12
CA GLU A 216 -15.41 -5.63 8.08
C GLU A 216 -15.27 -4.79 6.80
N VAL A 217 -16.37 -4.18 6.33
CA VAL A 217 -16.37 -3.30 5.16
C VAL A 217 -15.45 -2.10 5.37
N LYS A 218 -15.50 -1.46 6.55
CA LYS A 218 -14.62 -0.35 6.89
C LYS A 218 -13.14 -0.75 6.90
N THR A 219 -12.83 -1.94 7.43
CA THR A 219 -11.47 -2.47 7.47
C THR A 219 -10.96 -2.84 6.07
N MET A 220 -11.79 -3.49 5.26
CA MET A 220 -11.47 -3.79 3.86
C MET A 220 -11.22 -2.52 3.05
N LYS A 221 -12.06 -1.48 3.23
CA LYS A 221 -11.86 -0.18 2.56
C LYS A 221 -10.52 0.44 2.91
N LYS A 222 -10.14 0.44 4.21
CA LYS A 222 -8.82 0.91 4.65
C LYS A 222 -7.67 0.10 4.02
N LEU A 223 -7.79 -1.22 3.97
CA LEU A 223 -6.76 -2.09 3.39
C LEU A 223 -6.60 -1.87 1.88
N VAL A 224 -7.71 -1.71 1.16
CA VAL A 224 -7.71 -1.36 -0.26
C VAL A 224 -7.05 -0.01 -0.49
N ASN A 225 -7.40 1.01 0.31
CA ASN A 225 -6.77 2.33 0.23
C ASN A 225 -5.25 2.28 0.49
N LEU A 226 -4.81 1.52 1.51
CA LEU A 226 -3.40 1.32 1.80
C LEU A 226 -2.66 0.63 0.65
N LYS A 227 -3.25 -0.44 0.07
CA LYS A 227 -2.66 -1.14 -1.07
C LYS A 227 -2.60 -0.26 -2.32
N LYS A 228 -3.61 0.58 -2.55
CA LYS A 228 -3.61 1.56 -3.64
C LYS A 228 -2.50 2.60 -3.45
N ALA A 229 -2.30 3.09 -2.22
CA ALA A 229 -1.21 4.01 -1.89
C ALA A 229 0.17 3.37 -2.07
N GLU A 230 0.34 2.11 -1.67
CA GLU A 230 1.59 1.34 -1.86
C GLU A 230 1.93 1.18 -3.35
N ILE A 231 0.96 0.73 -4.16
CA ILE A 231 1.12 0.61 -5.63
C ILE A 231 1.49 1.96 -6.24
N ASN A 232 0.76 3.04 -5.90
CA ASN A 232 1.05 4.37 -6.42
C ASN A 232 2.48 4.84 -6.05
N ARG A 233 2.94 4.55 -4.84
CA ARG A 233 4.30 4.88 -4.39
C ARG A 233 5.35 4.12 -5.19
N ASP A 234 5.18 2.81 -5.35
CA ASP A 234 6.14 1.98 -6.06
C ASP A 234 6.18 2.33 -7.55
N SER A 235 5.03 2.59 -8.18
CA SER A 235 4.95 3.10 -9.56
C SER A 235 5.64 4.46 -9.71
N MET A 236 5.51 5.36 -8.73
CA MET A 236 6.22 6.65 -8.76
C MET A 236 7.74 6.50 -8.59
N ASN A 237 8.20 5.55 -7.78
CA ASN A 237 9.63 5.28 -7.64
C ASN A 237 10.22 4.78 -8.97
N VAL A 238 9.56 3.83 -9.63
CA VAL A 238 9.95 3.34 -10.96
C VAL A 238 9.96 4.50 -11.98
N LEU A 239 8.97 5.39 -11.91
CA LEU A 239 8.93 6.56 -12.78
C LEU A 239 10.10 7.52 -12.51
N HIS A 240 10.45 7.76 -11.26
CA HIS A 240 11.63 8.55 -10.86
C HIS A 240 12.92 7.94 -11.40
N ASP A 241 13.08 6.62 -11.31
CA ASP A 241 14.24 5.93 -11.85
C ASP A 241 14.34 6.11 -13.37
N HIS A 242 13.23 5.92 -14.10
CA HIS A 242 13.20 6.12 -15.55
C HIS A 242 13.47 7.56 -15.98
N VAL A 243 12.93 8.56 -15.28
CA VAL A 243 13.23 9.97 -15.55
C VAL A 243 14.69 10.29 -15.23
N GLY A 244 15.23 9.75 -14.14
CA GLY A 244 16.65 9.87 -13.80
C GLY A 244 17.57 9.24 -14.85
N GLU A 245 17.18 8.09 -15.41
CA GLU A 245 17.87 7.48 -16.55
C GLU A 245 17.82 8.37 -17.79
N LEU A 246 16.65 8.90 -18.16
CA LEU A 246 16.52 9.82 -19.30
C LEU A 246 17.40 11.07 -19.13
N GLN A 247 17.47 11.63 -17.92
CA GLN A 247 18.35 12.77 -17.63
C GLN A 247 19.84 12.41 -17.74
N ARG A 248 20.25 11.24 -17.21
CA ARG A 248 21.62 10.73 -17.39
C ARG A 248 21.93 10.54 -18.88
N MET A 249 20.97 10.04 -19.63
CA MET A 249 21.13 9.86 -21.06
C MET A 249 21.27 11.19 -21.79
N ASN A 250 20.50 12.21 -21.39
CA ASN A 250 20.58 13.52 -21.99
C ASN A 250 21.99 14.13 -21.93
N MET A 251 22.71 13.98 -20.80
CA MET A 251 24.10 14.49 -20.69
C MET A 251 25.03 13.88 -21.76
N ARG A 252 24.91 12.56 -22.01
CA ARG A 252 25.70 11.90 -23.05
C ARG A 252 25.24 12.31 -24.44
N PHE A 253 23.93 12.48 -24.63
CA PHE A 253 23.35 12.94 -25.88
C PHE A 253 23.81 14.35 -26.25
N GLU A 254 23.83 15.29 -25.30
CA GLU A 254 24.36 16.65 -25.46
C GLU A 254 25.84 16.63 -25.90
N THR A 255 26.65 15.76 -25.28
CA THR A 255 28.06 15.58 -25.65
C THR A 255 28.19 15.12 -27.10
N LEU A 256 27.47 14.06 -27.47
CA LEU A 256 27.49 13.53 -28.84
C LEU A 256 26.96 14.55 -29.87
N THR A 257 25.93 15.31 -29.50
CA THR A 257 25.39 16.40 -30.34
C THR A 257 26.47 17.43 -30.63
N SER A 258 27.18 17.87 -29.60
CA SER A 258 28.26 18.85 -29.71
C SER A 258 29.40 18.34 -30.59
N GLU A 259 29.74 17.04 -30.49
CA GLU A 259 30.71 16.41 -31.40
C GLU A 259 30.23 16.43 -32.85
N CYS A 260 28.94 16.18 -33.10
CA CYS A 260 28.36 16.23 -34.44
C CYS A 260 28.28 17.65 -35.01
N GLU A 261 28.07 18.66 -34.18
CA GLU A 261 28.01 20.07 -34.59
C GLU A 261 29.32 20.58 -35.19
N LEU A 262 30.46 19.99 -34.80
CA LEU A 262 31.77 20.32 -35.39
C LEU A 262 31.81 20.08 -36.91
N TYR A 263 31.02 19.12 -37.40
CA TYR A 263 30.94 18.77 -38.82
C TYR A 263 29.91 19.60 -39.60
N PHE A 264 29.16 20.48 -38.93
CA PHE A 264 28.16 21.36 -39.52
C PHE A 264 28.66 22.78 -39.79
N CYS A 265 29.95 23.03 -39.60
CA CYS A 265 30.54 24.33 -39.88
C CYS A 265 30.62 24.57 -41.40
N ASP A 266 30.16 25.74 -41.85
CA ASP A 266 30.33 26.17 -43.24
C ASP A 266 31.82 26.13 -43.60
N GLY A 267 32.16 25.42 -44.70
CA GLY A 267 33.55 25.27 -45.15
C GLY A 267 34.33 24.13 -44.46
N PHE A 268 33.68 23.25 -43.69
CA PHE A 268 34.33 22.08 -43.12
C PHE A 268 34.89 21.13 -44.21
N GLU A 269 36.20 20.88 -44.17
CA GLU A 269 36.87 19.99 -45.12
C GLU A 269 36.96 18.55 -44.61
N TRP A 270 36.41 17.63 -45.39
CA TRP A 270 36.46 16.21 -45.08
C TRP A 270 37.77 15.59 -45.56
N ASN A 271 38.54 15.03 -44.63
CA ASN A 271 39.70 14.20 -44.90
C ASN A 271 39.46 12.76 -44.44
N GLY A 272 40.42 11.85 -44.67
CA GLY A 272 40.26 10.43 -44.32
C GLY A 272 40.02 10.20 -42.82
N GLN A 273 40.67 10.99 -41.97
CA GLN A 273 40.52 10.91 -40.51
C GLN A 273 39.17 11.49 -40.06
N THR A 274 38.84 12.71 -40.46
CA THR A 274 37.59 13.38 -40.05
C THR A 274 36.35 12.67 -40.59
N ARG A 275 36.44 12.01 -41.76
CA ARG A 275 35.37 11.14 -42.27
C ARG A 275 35.18 9.89 -41.38
N GLY A 276 36.27 9.30 -40.89
CA GLY A 276 36.21 8.15 -39.98
C GLY A 276 35.66 8.51 -38.60
N GLU A 277 36.01 9.68 -38.08
CA GLU A 277 35.50 10.24 -36.82
C GLU A 277 34.02 10.62 -36.94
N GLY A 278 33.65 11.40 -37.96
CA GLY A 278 32.25 11.77 -38.21
C GLY A 278 31.34 10.56 -38.38
N LYS A 279 31.81 9.50 -39.07
CA LYS A 279 31.02 8.27 -39.22
C LYS A 279 30.69 7.66 -37.86
N ARG A 280 31.68 7.61 -36.95
CA ARG A 280 31.50 7.09 -35.59
C ARG A 280 30.54 7.99 -34.81
N SER A 281 30.75 9.30 -34.80
CA SER A 281 29.87 10.23 -34.07
C SER A 281 28.41 10.16 -34.53
N PHE A 282 28.14 10.08 -35.84
CA PHE A 282 26.77 9.96 -36.34
C PHE A 282 26.14 8.58 -36.06
N ASP A 283 26.91 7.50 -36.17
CA ASP A 283 26.45 6.16 -35.80
C ASP A 283 26.16 6.07 -34.28
N ASP A 284 26.99 6.72 -33.45
CA ASP A 284 26.81 6.79 -32.00
C ASP A 284 25.55 7.57 -31.62
N ILE A 285 25.31 8.77 -32.19
CA ILE A 285 24.05 9.51 -31.99
C ILE A 285 22.85 8.66 -32.40
N LYS A 286 22.92 7.97 -33.55
CA LYS A 286 21.81 7.15 -34.03
C LYS A 286 21.48 6.04 -33.03
N SER A 287 22.50 5.33 -32.55
CA SER A 287 22.32 4.30 -31.52
C SER A 287 21.70 4.91 -30.26
N TYR A 288 22.18 6.08 -29.86
CA TYR A 288 21.73 6.77 -28.66
C TYR A 288 20.27 7.24 -28.74
N LEU A 289 19.85 7.79 -29.89
CA LEU A 289 18.44 8.10 -30.16
C LEU A 289 17.55 6.86 -30.09
N GLY A 290 18.07 5.70 -30.50
CA GLY A 290 17.40 4.40 -30.34
C GLY A 290 17.17 4.07 -28.87
N SER A 291 18.21 4.17 -28.04
CA SER A 291 18.11 3.94 -26.59
C SER A 291 17.16 4.93 -25.92
N ILE A 292 17.21 6.22 -26.25
CA ILE A 292 16.28 7.22 -25.71
C ILE A 292 14.84 6.83 -26.04
N LYS A 293 14.58 6.40 -27.29
CA LYS A 293 13.25 5.96 -27.73
C LYS A 293 12.75 4.76 -26.93
N GLU A 294 13.60 3.76 -26.69
CA GLU A 294 13.25 2.59 -25.88
C GLU A 294 12.91 2.98 -24.43
N HIS A 295 13.70 3.86 -23.81
CA HIS A 295 13.42 4.36 -22.47
C HIS A 295 12.15 5.21 -22.41
N LEU A 296 11.84 6.02 -23.42
CA LEU A 296 10.59 6.78 -23.49
C LEU A 296 9.38 5.85 -23.57
N LEU A 297 9.46 4.75 -24.33
CA LEU A 297 8.39 3.75 -24.38
C LEU A 297 8.22 3.02 -23.04
N SER A 298 9.31 2.74 -22.32
CA SER A 298 9.24 2.20 -20.95
C SER A 298 8.56 3.18 -20.01
N THR A 299 8.98 4.45 -20.06
CA THR A 299 8.43 5.53 -19.23
C THR A 299 6.93 5.74 -19.50
N GLU A 300 6.51 5.70 -20.76
CA GLU A 300 5.09 5.81 -21.15
C GLU A 300 4.24 4.65 -20.59
N ARG A 301 4.78 3.42 -20.57
CA ARG A 301 4.12 2.26 -19.95
C ARG A 301 3.99 2.45 -18.45
N SER A 302 5.08 2.82 -17.77
CA SER A 302 5.05 3.04 -16.31
C SER A 302 4.09 4.16 -15.91
N ILE A 303 3.94 5.22 -16.73
CA ILE A 303 2.93 6.27 -16.50
C ILE A 303 1.51 5.73 -16.68
N SER A 304 1.32 4.73 -17.53
CA SER A 304 0.01 4.13 -17.74
C SER A 304 -0.45 3.28 -16.57
N ASP A 305 0.49 2.79 -15.76
CA ASP A 305 0.22 2.01 -14.54
C ASP A 305 -0.09 2.90 -13.32
N ILE A 306 0.04 4.22 -13.46
CA ILE A 306 -0.30 5.19 -12.43
C ILE A 306 -1.78 5.58 -12.55
N GLU A 307 -2.43 5.80 -11.41
CA GLU A 307 -3.81 6.26 -11.36
C GLU A 307 -4.07 7.51 -12.22
N GLU A 308 -5.20 7.50 -12.92
CA GLU A 308 -5.55 8.54 -13.89
C GLU A 308 -5.86 9.87 -13.19
N ASN A 309 -5.00 10.87 -13.42
CA ASN A 309 -5.17 12.23 -12.95
C ASN A 309 -4.63 13.23 -13.98
N GLU A 310 -4.97 14.52 -13.81
CA GLU A 310 -4.54 15.58 -14.76
C GLU A 310 -3.02 15.65 -14.91
N VAL A 311 -2.27 15.34 -13.84
CA VAL A 311 -0.80 15.36 -13.85
C VAL A 311 -0.25 14.23 -14.73
N ARG A 312 -0.81 13.03 -14.66
CA ARG A 312 -0.47 11.86 -15.49
C ARG A 312 -0.70 12.17 -16.96
N VAL A 313 -1.87 12.70 -17.31
CA VAL A 313 -2.23 13.01 -18.71
C VAL A 313 -1.24 14.00 -19.30
N LYS A 314 -0.94 15.08 -18.56
CA LYS A 314 0.05 16.08 -18.99
C LYS A 314 1.44 15.45 -19.20
N LYS A 315 1.89 14.58 -18.29
CA LYS A 315 3.19 13.91 -18.39
C LYS A 315 3.23 12.93 -19.57
N GLN A 316 2.14 12.23 -19.83
CA GLN A 316 2.03 11.34 -20.98
C GLN A 316 2.13 12.12 -22.29
N ASP A 317 1.49 13.30 -22.38
CA ASP A 317 1.59 14.16 -23.55
C ASP A 317 3.01 14.73 -23.75
N GLU A 318 3.69 15.12 -22.67
CA GLU A 318 5.10 15.55 -22.69
C GLU A 318 6.01 14.44 -23.27
N ILE A 319 5.84 13.19 -22.82
CA ILE A 319 6.63 12.05 -23.31
C ILE A 319 6.29 11.68 -24.75
N LYS A 320 5.02 11.73 -25.15
CA LYS A 320 4.61 11.51 -26.55
C LYS A 320 5.22 12.55 -27.47
N SER A 321 5.17 13.83 -27.08
CA SER A 321 5.81 14.91 -27.82
C SER A 321 7.32 14.69 -27.96
N LEU A 322 8.00 14.27 -26.88
CA LEU A 322 9.42 13.97 -26.91
C LEU A 322 9.74 12.78 -27.84
N ASN A 323 8.94 11.71 -27.79
CA ASN A 323 9.11 10.55 -28.67
C ASN A 323 8.93 10.92 -30.16
N GLN A 324 8.03 11.87 -30.46
CA GLN A 324 7.87 12.42 -31.80
C GLN A 324 9.11 13.19 -32.26
N LEU A 325 9.70 14.02 -31.39
CA LEU A 325 10.96 14.73 -31.68
C LEU A 325 12.12 13.76 -31.93
N VAL A 326 12.27 12.73 -31.09
CA VAL A 326 13.29 11.67 -31.27
C VAL A 326 13.10 10.97 -32.61
N SER A 327 11.86 10.67 -32.99
CA SER A 327 11.54 10.05 -34.28
C SER A 327 11.84 10.97 -35.47
N GLN A 328 11.59 12.28 -35.35
CA GLN A 328 11.96 13.29 -36.35
C GLN A 328 13.48 13.34 -36.54
N SER A 329 14.26 13.44 -35.46
CA SER A 329 15.74 13.40 -35.51
C SER A 329 16.25 12.14 -36.20
N HIS A 330 15.66 10.99 -35.87
CA HIS A 330 16.02 9.70 -36.47
C HIS A 330 15.75 9.68 -37.99
N SER A 331 14.65 10.29 -38.43
CA SER A 331 14.26 10.39 -39.85
C SER A 331 15.18 11.30 -40.67
N CYS A 332 15.71 12.37 -40.06
CA CYS A 332 16.69 13.25 -40.70
C CYS A 332 18.07 12.59 -40.79
N LEU A 333 18.45 11.82 -39.77
CA LEU A 333 19.80 11.26 -39.62
C LEU A 333 20.03 10.00 -40.48
N ILE A 334 19.05 9.11 -40.61
CA ILE A 334 19.20 7.84 -41.37
C ILE A 334 19.64 8.07 -42.83
N PRO A 335 18.95 8.93 -43.62
CA PRO A 335 19.31 9.17 -45.00
C PRO A 335 20.72 9.75 -45.13
N PHE A 336 21.10 10.66 -44.23
CA PHE A 336 22.43 11.24 -44.19
C PHE A 336 23.50 10.19 -43.89
N ILE A 337 23.35 9.38 -42.83
CA ILE A 337 24.30 8.30 -42.51
C ILE A 337 24.47 7.34 -43.71
N SER A 338 23.38 7.01 -44.40
CA SER A 338 23.45 6.14 -45.59
C SER A 338 24.29 6.77 -46.70
N GLN A 339 24.06 8.06 -47.01
CA GLN A 339 24.84 8.80 -48.01
C GLN A 339 26.30 8.98 -47.59
N PHE A 340 26.53 9.26 -46.30
CA PHE A 340 27.83 9.44 -45.69
C PHE A 340 28.69 8.18 -45.80
N ARG A 341 28.08 7.00 -45.57
CA ARG A 341 28.73 5.70 -45.77
C ARG A 341 29.12 5.44 -47.23
N CYS A 342 28.39 6.01 -48.19
CA CYS A 342 28.73 5.96 -49.61
C CYS A 342 29.77 7.03 -50.04
N GLY A 343 30.33 7.78 -49.09
CA GLY A 343 31.33 8.81 -49.36
C GLY A 343 30.76 10.13 -49.85
N LYS A 344 29.45 10.36 -49.73
CA LYS A 344 28.83 11.68 -49.96
C LYS A 344 28.78 12.44 -48.64
N THR A 345 29.37 13.62 -48.60
CA THR A 345 29.47 14.42 -47.36
C THR A 345 28.56 15.64 -47.36
N SER A 346 27.83 15.89 -48.45
CA SER A 346 26.88 16.99 -48.55
C SER A 346 25.57 16.65 -47.86
N TRP A 347 25.26 17.35 -46.77
CA TRP A 347 23.94 17.37 -46.16
C TRP A 347 23.15 18.55 -46.76
N SER A 348 21.87 18.36 -47.08
CA SER A 348 20.98 19.49 -47.40
C SER A 348 20.80 20.40 -46.19
N LYS A 349 20.95 21.72 -46.37
CA LYS A 349 20.79 22.74 -45.32
C LYS A 349 19.48 22.60 -44.53
N ASP A 350 18.38 22.24 -45.19
CA ASP A 350 17.08 22.03 -44.54
C ASP A 350 17.11 20.87 -43.53
N ASN A 351 17.65 19.71 -43.93
CA ASN A 351 17.75 18.56 -43.03
C ASN A 351 18.77 18.76 -41.91
N GLU A 352 19.85 19.50 -42.16
CA GLU A 352 20.82 19.87 -41.11
C GLU A 352 20.17 20.79 -40.08
N THR A 353 19.44 21.82 -40.54
CA THR A 353 18.71 22.75 -39.67
C THR A 353 17.64 22.02 -38.86
N ASN A 354 16.84 21.17 -39.51
CA ASN A 354 15.82 20.37 -38.85
C ASN A 354 16.41 19.41 -37.82
N PHE A 355 17.54 18.77 -38.14
CA PHE A 355 18.24 17.89 -37.21
C PHE A 355 18.75 18.68 -36.00
N ARG A 356 19.46 19.79 -36.21
CA ARG A 356 19.98 20.65 -35.13
C ARG A 356 18.86 21.16 -34.22
N GLU A 357 17.76 21.63 -34.81
CA GLU A 357 16.60 22.09 -34.06
C GLU A 357 15.96 20.95 -33.24
N ALA A 358 15.82 19.76 -33.83
CA ALA A 358 15.27 18.61 -33.13
C ALA A 358 16.16 18.14 -31.98
N MET A 359 17.49 18.12 -32.15
CA MET A 359 18.44 17.80 -31.07
C MET A 359 18.31 18.78 -29.90
N SER A 360 18.26 20.09 -30.18
CA SER A 360 18.08 21.13 -29.16
C SER A 360 16.73 21.00 -28.43
N LYS A 361 15.65 20.70 -29.16
CA LYS A 361 14.32 20.48 -28.57
C LYS A 361 14.27 19.22 -27.69
N ILE A 362 14.92 18.12 -28.11
CA ILE A 362 15.02 16.89 -27.31
C ILE A 362 15.73 17.18 -26.00
N THR A 363 16.88 17.84 -26.07
CA THR A 363 17.67 18.20 -24.89
C THR A 363 16.86 19.06 -23.91
N ARG A 364 16.18 20.10 -24.41
CA ARG A 364 15.34 20.96 -23.57
C ARG A 364 14.20 20.17 -22.93
N ALA A 365 13.48 19.39 -23.73
CA ALA A 365 12.33 18.62 -23.27
C ALA A 365 12.73 17.60 -22.18
N ILE A 366 13.86 16.90 -22.32
CA ILE A 366 14.33 15.96 -21.28
C ILE A 366 14.65 16.70 -19.96
N ASN A 367 15.27 17.88 -20.03
CA ASN A 367 15.58 18.69 -18.84
C ASN A 367 14.33 19.28 -18.15
N GLU A 368 13.24 19.45 -18.90
CA GLU A 368 11.95 19.96 -18.40
C GLU A 368 11.07 18.85 -17.81
N ILE A 369 11.33 17.57 -18.11
CA ILE A 369 10.66 16.43 -17.46
C ILE A 369 11.09 16.38 -16.00
N ARG A 370 10.28 17.00 -15.15
CA ARG A 370 10.33 16.89 -13.70
C ARG A 370 9.14 16.11 -13.18
N LEU A 371 9.39 15.25 -12.21
CA LEU A 371 8.34 14.57 -11.48
C LEU A 371 8.03 15.32 -10.19
N PRO A 372 6.77 15.26 -9.71
CA PRO A 372 6.44 15.70 -8.35
C PRO A 372 7.34 14.95 -7.37
N GLN A 373 7.88 15.65 -6.37
CA GLN A 373 8.66 14.96 -5.35
C GLN A 373 7.71 14.06 -4.56
N THR A 374 8.16 12.88 -4.17
CA THR A 374 7.40 11.92 -3.35
C THR A 374 6.95 12.49 -2.00
N GLY A 375 7.39 13.70 -1.63
CA GLY A 375 6.94 14.48 -0.48
C GLY A 375 5.98 15.65 -0.78
N ASP A 376 5.48 15.81 -2.02
CA ASP A 376 4.55 16.92 -2.33
C ASP A 376 3.25 16.75 -1.53
N ALA A 377 2.94 17.77 -0.72
CA ALA A 377 1.81 17.79 0.22
C ALA A 377 0.44 17.58 -0.44
N GLN A 378 0.33 17.70 -1.76
CA GLN A 378 -0.89 17.36 -2.51
C GLN A 378 -1.13 15.84 -2.60
N PHE A 379 -0.08 15.03 -2.73
CA PHE A 379 -0.20 13.57 -2.79
C PHE A 379 -0.57 12.97 -1.42
N GLN A 380 0.01 13.53 -0.35
CA GLN A 380 -0.36 13.16 1.03
C GLN A 380 -1.78 13.62 1.40
N LYS A 381 -2.23 14.79 0.91
CA LYS A 381 -3.61 15.29 1.13
C LYS A 381 -4.67 14.42 0.47
N GLN A 382 -4.39 13.84 -0.71
CA GLN A 382 -5.32 12.93 -1.38
C GLN A 382 -5.52 11.63 -0.57
N ILE A 383 -4.43 11.08 -0.01
CA ILE A 383 -4.47 9.86 0.81
C ILE A 383 -5.16 10.11 2.17
N THR A 384 -5.08 11.32 2.71
CA THR A 384 -5.78 11.66 3.97
C THR A 384 -7.26 11.96 3.76
N ALA A 385 -7.65 12.60 2.65
CA ALA A 385 -9.05 12.91 2.36
C ALA A 385 -9.93 11.68 2.09
N ASP A 386 -9.37 10.59 1.56
CA ASP A 386 -10.11 9.34 1.28
C ASP A 386 -10.20 8.38 2.49
N ASN A 387 -9.54 8.74 3.61
CA ASN A 387 -9.46 7.94 4.84
C ASN A 387 -10.24 8.54 6.03
N GLU A 388 -10.81 9.74 5.87
CA GLU A 388 -11.88 10.29 6.73
C GLU A 388 -13.26 9.85 6.21
#